data_AF-C3RXK6-F1
#
_entry.id   AF-C3RXK6-F1
#
_cell.length_a   1.000
_cell.length_b   1.000
_cell.length_c   1.000
_cell.angle_alpha   90.00
_cell.angle_beta   90.00
_cell.angle_gamma   90.00
#
_symmetry.space_group_name_H-M   'P 1'
#
loop_
_entity.id
_entity.type
_entity.pdbx_description
1 polymer ?
#
loop_
_entity_poly.entity_id
_entity_poly.type
_entity_poly.pdbx_seq_one_letter_code
_entity_poly.pdbx_strand_id
1 'polypeptide(L)'
;TLPMRVRMAADEPVDALMGRIQTDGFGAIEHSGLATTHILENAGTGRSRAQFDVLFILENYPLGPEFLTSKNLRIGSFASHERTNYKLTVVAIPGDRLTVRFSSMTGVVEPAWVSAFMGLFRTALHQVASGHRLVADVDGVDATELADLLVSSQNAPTVEAEHEDQQKFFEDFRGPVFVLDENARPCPVGVPGHIHVAADSVSDLPVDGEWGQWMAEGEIQPGFPSAHRHLYPTGDVGMWTSRDSIKLLD
;
A
#
# COMPACT_ATOMS: atom_id res chain seq x y z
N THR A 1 -3.31 0.47 -24.94
CA THR A 1 -2.59 0.16 -23.69
C THR A 1 -1.89 -1.17 -23.82
N LEU A 2 -0.63 -1.27 -23.41
CA LEU A 2 0.08 -2.53 -23.42
C LEU A 2 0.02 -3.14 -22.01
N PRO A 3 -0.49 -4.37 -21.83
CA PRO A 3 -0.41 -5.05 -20.55
C PRO A 3 1.06 -5.39 -20.27
N MET A 4 1.56 -4.93 -19.13
CA MET A 4 2.91 -5.24 -18.68
C MET A 4 2.83 -6.19 -17.49
N ARG A 5 3.42 -7.38 -17.64
CA ARG A 5 3.53 -8.35 -16.55
C ARG A 5 4.92 -8.27 -15.94
N VAL A 6 5.01 -7.76 -14.73
CA VAL A 6 6.26 -7.76 -13.95
C VAL A 6 6.25 -8.95 -13.02
N ARG A 7 7.25 -9.82 -13.14
CA ARG A 7 7.59 -10.80 -12.10
C ARG A 7 8.70 -10.20 -11.26
N MET A 8 8.71 -10.49 -9.97
CA MET A 8 9.75 -10.05 -9.04
C MET A 8 10.03 -11.19 -8.06
N ALA A 9 11.26 -11.30 -7.60
CA ALA A 9 11.66 -12.19 -6.51
C ALA A 9 12.27 -11.35 -5.37
N ALA A 10 12.06 -11.77 -4.13
CA ALA A 10 12.51 -11.02 -2.95
C ALA A 10 14.04 -10.81 -2.93
N ASP A 11 14.79 -11.81 -3.36
CA ASP A 11 16.25 -11.83 -3.44
C ASP A 11 16.81 -11.26 -4.77
N GLU A 12 15.95 -10.74 -5.64
CA GLU A 12 16.37 -10.12 -6.90
C GLU A 12 17.00 -8.74 -6.63
N PRO A 13 18.16 -8.43 -7.24
CA PRO A 13 18.71 -7.07 -7.20
C PRO A 13 17.77 -6.06 -7.88
N VAL A 14 17.59 -4.89 -7.27
CA VAL A 14 16.69 -3.84 -7.77
C VAL A 14 17.10 -3.38 -9.18
N ASP A 15 18.39 -3.22 -9.44
CA ASP A 15 18.92 -2.83 -10.75
C ASP A 15 18.66 -3.89 -11.83
N ALA A 16 18.77 -5.17 -11.49
CA ALA A 16 18.42 -6.27 -12.37
C ALA A 16 16.92 -6.28 -12.71
N LEU A 17 16.04 -6.08 -11.71
CA LEU A 17 14.61 -5.96 -11.93
C LEU A 17 14.28 -4.77 -12.85
N MET A 18 14.86 -3.59 -12.58
CA MET A 18 14.66 -2.39 -13.39
C MET A 18 15.14 -2.57 -14.83
N GLY A 19 16.30 -3.22 -15.03
CA GLY A 19 16.81 -3.56 -16.36
C GLY A 19 15.89 -4.51 -17.12
N ARG A 20 15.29 -5.50 -16.43
CA ARG A 20 14.33 -6.41 -17.04
C ARG A 20 13.02 -5.72 -17.39
N ILE A 21 12.48 -4.89 -16.49
CA ILE A 21 11.31 -4.03 -16.74
C ILE A 21 11.54 -3.14 -17.97
N GLN A 22 12.72 -2.51 -18.07
CA GLN A 22 13.07 -1.66 -19.20
C GLN A 22 13.13 -2.47 -20.51
N THR A 23 13.77 -3.64 -20.49
CA THR A 23 13.90 -4.53 -21.65
C THR A 23 12.54 -5.03 -22.12
N ASP A 24 11.72 -5.55 -21.19
CA ASP A 24 10.36 -6.03 -21.48
C ASP A 24 9.47 -4.89 -22.00
N GLY A 25 9.59 -3.69 -21.42
CA GLY A 25 8.87 -2.50 -21.85
C GLY A 25 9.22 -2.08 -23.28
N PHE A 26 10.51 -2.05 -23.64
CA PHE A 26 10.94 -1.75 -25.01
C PHE A 26 10.48 -2.80 -26.01
N GLY A 27 10.58 -4.09 -25.66
CA GLY A 27 10.07 -5.17 -26.51
C GLY A 27 8.56 -5.06 -26.73
N ALA A 28 7.79 -4.66 -25.71
CA ALA A 28 6.35 -4.47 -25.84
C ALA A 28 5.98 -3.30 -26.76
N ILE A 29 6.78 -2.23 -26.80
CA ILE A 29 6.54 -1.06 -27.67
C ILE A 29 6.55 -1.44 -29.15
N GLU A 30 7.36 -2.40 -29.57
CA GLU A 30 7.37 -2.93 -30.95
C GLU A 30 6.01 -3.53 -31.35
N HIS A 31 5.18 -3.89 -30.38
CA HIS A 31 3.84 -4.45 -30.56
C HIS A 31 2.71 -3.47 -30.22
N SER A 32 3.01 -2.18 -30.07
CA SER A 32 2.04 -1.12 -29.71
C SER A 32 0.86 -0.96 -30.68
N GLY A 33 0.98 -1.46 -31.91
CA GLY A 33 -0.11 -1.47 -32.90
C GLY A 33 -1.24 -2.48 -32.60
N LEU A 34 -1.07 -3.39 -31.65
CA LEU A 34 -2.08 -4.36 -31.26
C LEU A 34 -3.06 -3.75 -30.24
N ALA A 35 -4.36 -3.87 -30.52
CA ALA A 35 -5.38 -3.52 -29.55
C ALA A 35 -5.28 -4.42 -28.31
N THR A 36 -5.41 -3.84 -27.12
CA THR A 36 -5.35 -4.57 -25.84
C THR A 36 -6.33 -5.75 -25.81
N THR A 37 -7.53 -5.56 -26.33
CA THR A 37 -8.55 -6.61 -26.45
C THR A 37 -8.05 -7.81 -27.25
N HIS A 38 -7.33 -7.57 -28.34
CA HIS A 38 -6.78 -8.63 -29.18
C HIS A 38 -5.65 -9.39 -28.46
N ILE A 39 -4.81 -8.69 -27.69
CA ILE A 39 -3.78 -9.33 -26.85
C ILE A 39 -4.43 -10.26 -25.82
N LEU A 40 -5.46 -9.78 -25.12
CA LEU A 40 -6.15 -10.54 -24.07
C LEU A 40 -6.92 -11.75 -24.62
N GLU A 41 -7.53 -11.62 -25.79
CA GLU A 41 -8.20 -12.71 -26.50
C GLU A 41 -7.22 -13.84 -26.85
N ASN A 42 -6.07 -13.49 -27.45
CA ASN A 42 -5.04 -14.48 -27.79
C ASN A 42 -4.34 -15.09 -26.57
N ALA A 43 -4.29 -14.36 -25.45
CA ALA A 43 -3.77 -14.89 -24.19
C ALA A 43 -4.68 -15.96 -23.54
N GLY A 44 -5.86 -16.25 -24.12
CA GLY A 44 -6.80 -17.25 -23.60
C GLY A 44 -7.57 -16.79 -22.36
N THR A 45 -7.55 -15.49 -22.07
CA THR A 45 -8.05 -14.94 -20.80
C THR A 45 -9.51 -14.49 -20.86
N GLY A 46 -10.15 -14.65 -22.03
CA GLY A 46 -11.55 -14.30 -22.27
C GLY A 46 -11.80 -12.79 -22.32
N ARG A 47 -12.86 -12.38 -23.03
CA ARG A 47 -13.23 -10.97 -23.21
C ARG A 47 -13.74 -10.26 -21.94
N SER A 48 -14.02 -11.00 -20.87
CA SER A 48 -14.90 -10.54 -19.78
C SER A 48 -14.20 -10.12 -18.49
N ARG A 49 -12.87 -10.14 -18.42
CA ARG A 49 -12.14 -9.60 -17.26
C ARG A 49 -11.07 -8.63 -17.75
N ALA A 50 -11.21 -7.36 -17.36
CA ALA A 50 -10.07 -6.45 -17.36
C ALA A 50 -8.98 -7.11 -16.53
N GLN A 51 -7.84 -7.44 -17.14
CA GLN A 51 -6.82 -8.24 -16.46
C GLN A 51 -5.95 -7.42 -15.50
N PHE A 52 -6.07 -6.09 -15.56
CA PHE A 52 -5.33 -5.18 -14.72
C PHE A 52 -6.21 -3.99 -14.35
N ASP A 53 -6.13 -3.62 -13.08
CA ASP A 53 -6.93 -2.54 -12.47
C ASP A 53 -6.18 -1.20 -12.46
N VAL A 54 -4.86 -1.24 -12.69
CA VAL A 54 -3.95 -0.10 -12.57
C VAL A 54 -3.39 0.27 -13.94
N LEU A 55 -3.53 1.54 -14.31
CA LEU A 55 -2.82 2.13 -15.45
C LEU A 55 -1.63 2.94 -14.95
N PHE A 56 -0.44 2.66 -15.47
CA PHE A 56 0.74 3.48 -15.26
C PHE A 56 1.08 4.26 -16.52
N ILE A 57 1.31 5.57 -16.39
CA ILE A 57 1.66 6.47 -17.50
C ILE A 57 2.96 7.18 -17.12
N LEU A 58 3.94 7.16 -18.04
CA LEU A 58 5.12 8.00 -17.96
C LEU A 58 5.00 9.13 -18.98
N GLU A 59 4.82 10.37 -18.50
CA GLU A 59 4.72 11.56 -19.34
C GLU A 59 6.07 12.25 -19.48
N ASN A 60 6.96 11.66 -20.29
CA ASN A 60 8.29 12.22 -20.54
C ASN A 60 8.32 13.13 -21.78
N TYR A 61 7.38 14.08 -21.87
CA TYR A 61 7.30 15.04 -22.97
C TYR A 61 7.06 16.47 -22.43
N PRO A 62 7.60 17.49 -23.10
CA PRO A 62 7.60 18.85 -22.56
C PRO A 62 6.18 19.46 -22.61
N LEU A 63 5.48 19.44 -21.47
CA LEU A 63 4.20 20.12 -21.24
C LEU A 63 4.37 21.33 -20.30
N GLY A 64 5.37 22.16 -20.54
CA GLY A 64 5.54 23.42 -19.83
C GLY A 64 4.89 24.59 -20.59
N PRO A 65 4.39 25.64 -19.90
CA PRO A 65 3.88 26.86 -20.54
C PRO A 65 4.87 27.44 -21.56
N GLU A 66 6.17 27.34 -21.28
CA GLU A 66 7.27 27.76 -22.14
C GLU A 66 7.29 27.06 -23.51
N PHE A 67 6.77 25.83 -23.59
CA PHE A 67 6.62 25.07 -24.84
C PHE A 67 5.29 25.33 -25.56
N LEU A 68 4.33 25.96 -24.87
CA LEU A 68 3.00 26.30 -25.40
C LEU A 68 2.83 27.81 -25.68
N THR A 69 3.82 28.63 -25.32
CA THR A 69 3.84 30.08 -25.61
C THR A 69 4.34 30.39 -27.02
N SER A 70 3.64 31.30 -27.70
CA SER A 70 4.13 31.95 -28.92
C SER A 70 4.31 33.44 -28.67
N LYS A 71 5.02 34.16 -29.57
CA LYS A 71 5.38 35.58 -29.38
C LYS A 71 4.20 36.50 -29.04
N ASN A 72 2.98 36.16 -29.48
CA ASN A 72 1.78 37.00 -29.28
C ASN A 72 0.66 36.29 -28.48
N LEU A 73 0.89 35.06 -27.98
CA LEU A 73 -0.12 34.29 -27.26
C LEU A 73 0.52 33.57 -26.08
N ARG A 74 0.02 33.87 -24.89
CA ARG A 74 0.43 33.22 -23.64
C ARG A 74 -0.72 32.37 -23.10
N ILE A 75 -0.47 31.08 -22.92
CA ILE A 75 -1.35 30.22 -22.13
C ILE A 75 -1.13 30.55 -20.66
N GLY A 76 -2.20 30.90 -19.95
CA GLY A 76 -2.15 31.32 -18.54
C GLY A 76 -1.94 30.13 -17.61
N SER A 77 -2.96 29.29 -17.49
CA SER A 77 -2.91 28.01 -16.79
C SER A 77 -3.46 26.92 -17.70
N PHE A 78 -2.93 25.71 -17.55
CA PHE A 78 -3.39 24.51 -18.23
C PHE A 78 -3.73 23.48 -17.16
N ALA A 79 -4.90 22.86 -17.27
CA ALA A 79 -5.29 21.72 -16.46
C ALA A 79 -5.72 20.60 -17.40
N SER A 80 -4.97 19.49 -17.39
CA SER A 80 -5.41 18.25 -18.02
C SER A 80 -6.06 17.36 -16.96
N HIS A 81 -7.28 16.92 -17.25
CA HIS A 81 -7.97 15.90 -16.48
C HIS A 81 -8.22 14.69 -17.39
N GLU A 82 -7.32 13.71 -17.29
CA GLU A 82 -7.45 12.43 -17.99
C GLU A 82 -8.46 11.57 -17.22
N ARG A 83 -9.60 11.25 -17.84
CA ARG A 83 -10.57 10.31 -17.28
C ARG A 83 -10.40 8.96 -17.96
N THR A 84 -9.85 8.01 -17.22
CA THR A 84 -9.67 6.63 -17.69
C THR A 84 -10.74 5.72 -17.09
N ASN A 85 -10.84 4.49 -17.62
CA ASN A 85 -11.74 3.45 -17.12
C ASN A 85 -11.05 2.46 -16.17
N TYR A 86 -9.85 2.77 -15.67
CA TYR A 86 -9.10 1.95 -14.72
C TYR A 86 -9.43 2.34 -13.29
N LYS A 87 -9.36 1.39 -12.35
CA LYS A 87 -9.65 1.64 -10.93
C LYS A 87 -8.66 2.64 -10.32
N LEU A 88 -7.38 2.53 -10.72
CA LEU A 88 -6.32 3.45 -10.34
C LEU A 88 -5.49 3.83 -11.59
N THR A 89 -5.19 5.10 -11.73
CA THR A 89 -4.24 5.61 -12.73
C THR A 89 -3.12 6.35 -12.00
N VAL A 90 -1.88 5.94 -12.27
CA VAL A 90 -0.65 6.55 -11.74
C VAL A 90 0.08 7.21 -12.91
N VAL A 91 0.29 8.52 -12.82
CA VAL A 91 0.99 9.30 -13.84
C VAL A 91 2.28 9.84 -13.25
N ALA A 92 3.42 9.39 -13.77
CA ALA A 92 4.74 9.89 -13.43
C ALA A 92 5.18 10.93 -14.47
N ILE A 93 5.52 12.14 -14.00
CA ILE A 93 5.93 13.28 -14.82
C ILE A 93 7.34 13.68 -14.37
N PRO A 94 8.39 13.29 -15.12
CA PRO A 94 9.76 13.70 -14.86
C PRO A 94 9.95 15.22 -15.03
N GLY A 95 10.84 15.80 -14.23
CA GLY A 95 11.24 17.21 -14.25
C GLY A 95 12.31 17.46 -13.19
N ASP A 96 12.56 18.72 -12.81
CA ASP A 96 13.48 19.06 -11.70
C ASP A 96 13.07 18.36 -10.39
N ARG A 97 11.77 18.10 -10.23
CA ARG A 97 11.21 17.21 -9.22
C ARG A 97 10.26 16.24 -9.91
N LEU A 98 10.38 14.95 -9.59
CA LEU A 98 9.43 13.94 -10.04
C LEU A 98 8.05 14.24 -9.45
N THR A 99 7.07 14.49 -10.32
CA THR A 99 5.68 14.61 -9.91
C THR A 99 4.97 13.30 -10.19
N VAL A 100 4.22 12.79 -9.22
CA VAL A 100 3.41 11.57 -9.37
C VAL A 100 1.97 11.91 -9.02
N ARG A 101 1.06 11.68 -9.97
CA ARG A 101 -0.38 11.95 -9.81
C ARG A 101 -1.12 10.63 -9.73
N PHE A 102 -2.03 10.55 -8.77
CA PHE A 102 -2.90 9.40 -8.57
C PHE A 102 -4.34 9.85 -8.83
N SER A 103 -5.01 9.15 -9.74
CA SER A 103 -6.44 9.32 -10.02
C SER A 103 -7.11 7.97 -9.80
N SER A 104 -8.17 7.94 -8.99
CA SER A 104 -8.89 6.70 -8.72
C SER A 104 -10.37 6.81 -9.05
N MET A 105 -11.00 5.66 -9.29
CA MET A 105 -12.42 5.56 -9.54
C MET A 105 -13.20 5.73 -8.23
N THR A 106 -14.02 6.79 -8.17
CA THR A 106 -14.88 7.07 -7.01
C THR A 106 -15.82 5.91 -6.72
N GLY A 107 -15.95 5.53 -5.45
CA GLY A 107 -16.79 4.42 -5.00
C GLY A 107 -16.21 3.03 -5.28
N VAL A 108 -15.01 2.94 -5.88
CA VAL A 108 -14.30 1.68 -6.14
C VAL A 108 -12.97 1.62 -5.38
N VAL A 109 -12.26 2.75 -5.29
CA VAL A 109 -11.04 2.85 -4.49
C VAL A 109 -11.24 3.93 -3.45
N GLU A 110 -11.00 3.60 -2.20
CA GLU A 110 -11.17 4.52 -1.08
C GLU A 110 -10.10 5.61 -1.09
N PRO A 111 -10.47 6.88 -0.82
CA PRO A 111 -9.49 7.97 -0.75
C PRO A 111 -8.39 7.74 0.30
N ALA A 112 -8.74 7.13 1.44
CA ALA A 112 -7.78 6.80 2.49
C ALA A 112 -6.71 5.82 1.99
N TRP A 113 -7.14 4.77 1.29
CA TRP A 113 -6.22 3.81 0.67
C TRP A 113 -5.28 4.48 -0.34
N VAL A 114 -5.80 5.38 -1.19
CA VAL A 114 -4.95 6.11 -2.15
C VAL A 114 -3.90 6.95 -1.42
N SER A 115 -4.29 7.62 -0.34
CA SER A 115 -3.36 8.43 0.46
C SER A 115 -2.26 7.56 1.10
N ALA A 116 -2.62 6.40 1.65
CA ALA A 116 -1.65 5.45 2.19
C ALA A 116 -0.70 4.93 1.10
N PHE A 117 -1.23 4.54 -0.05
CA PHE A 117 -0.44 4.09 -1.19
C PHE A 117 0.50 5.17 -1.72
N MET A 118 0.08 6.44 -1.73
CA MET A 118 0.96 7.57 -2.08
C MET A 118 2.16 7.68 -1.14
N GLY A 119 1.95 7.49 0.16
CA GLY A 119 3.00 7.43 1.18
C GLY A 119 3.98 6.29 0.90
N LEU A 120 3.46 5.07 0.78
CA LEU A 120 4.25 3.87 0.48
C LEU A 120 5.06 4.01 -0.82
N PHE A 121 4.42 4.48 -1.88
CA PHE A 121 5.05 4.68 -3.19
C PHE A 121 6.19 5.70 -3.11
N ARG A 122 5.98 6.81 -2.41
CA ARG A 122 7.03 7.82 -2.19
C ARG A 122 8.21 7.24 -1.43
N THR A 123 7.96 6.50 -0.35
CA THR A 123 9.02 5.90 0.46
C THR A 123 9.78 4.83 -0.33
N ALA A 124 9.08 4.00 -1.11
CA ALA A 124 9.73 3.02 -1.99
C ALA A 124 10.66 3.69 -3.02
N LEU A 125 10.24 4.80 -3.63
CA LEU A 125 11.12 5.59 -4.50
C LEU A 125 12.36 6.12 -3.78
N HIS A 126 12.20 6.59 -2.53
CA HIS A 126 13.33 7.02 -1.70
C HIS A 126 14.26 5.86 -1.32
N GLN A 127 13.73 4.68 -1.00
CA GLN A 127 14.52 3.48 -0.70
C GLN A 127 15.38 3.07 -1.90
N VAL A 128 14.77 3.00 -3.09
CA VAL A 128 15.49 2.74 -4.34
C VAL A 128 16.57 3.80 -4.59
N ALA A 129 16.23 5.09 -4.46
CA ALA A 129 17.19 6.19 -4.66
C ALA A 129 18.33 6.20 -3.63
N SER A 130 18.09 5.67 -2.43
CA SER A 130 19.08 5.57 -1.35
C SER A 130 19.96 4.31 -1.46
N GLY A 131 19.74 3.47 -2.48
CA GLY A 131 20.60 2.33 -2.79
C GLY A 131 20.24 1.02 -2.09
N HIS A 132 18.97 0.82 -1.71
CA HIS A 132 18.49 -0.50 -1.28
C HIS A 132 18.74 -1.51 -2.42
N ARG A 133 19.39 -2.64 -2.09
CA ARG A 133 20.00 -3.51 -3.10
C ARG A 133 19.05 -4.57 -3.61
N LEU A 134 18.27 -5.19 -2.71
CA LEU A 134 17.34 -6.26 -3.05
C LEU A 134 15.91 -5.74 -3.09
N VAL A 135 15.05 -6.41 -3.87
CA VAL A 135 13.62 -6.09 -3.92
C VAL A 135 12.97 -6.21 -2.54
N ALA A 136 13.39 -7.19 -1.73
CA ALA A 136 12.92 -7.35 -0.35
C ALA A 136 13.23 -6.16 0.55
N ASP A 137 14.26 -5.37 0.22
CA ASP A 137 14.66 -4.20 0.99
C ASP A 137 13.80 -2.96 0.63
N VAL A 138 12.91 -3.06 -0.36
CA VAL A 138 12.04 -1.96 -0.81
C VAL A 138 10.59 -2.28 -0.46
N ASP A 139 10.22 -2.06 0.79
CA ASP A 139 8.88 -2.32 1.32
C ASP A 139 7.95 -1.09 1.30
N GLY A 140 8.49 0.09 1.02
CA GLY A 140 7.75 1.36 1.06
C GLY A 140 7.38 1.83 2.47
N VAL A 141 7.83 1.18 3.53
CA VAL A 141 7.52 1.55 4.91
C VAL A 141 8.53 2.58 5.42
N ASP A 142 8.03 3.68 6.01
CA ASP A 142 8.90 4.67 6.65
C ASP A 142 9.32 4.15 8.04
N ALA A 143 10.62 3.93 8.23
CA ALA A 143 11.14 3.38 9.48
C ALA A 143 10.93 4.32 10.70
N THR A 144 10.85 5.63 10.48
CA THR A 144 10.59 6.61 11.55
C THR A 144 9.13 6.54 11.97
N GLU A 145 8.22 6.51 11.00
CA GLU A 145 6.79 6.32 11.24
C GLU A 145 6.54 5.01 12.00
N LEU A 146 7.15 3.92 11.54
CA LEU A 146 7.01 2.61 12.16
C LEU A 146 7.50 2.61 13.61
N ALA A 147 8.64 3.26 13.89
CA ALA A 147 9.16 3.38 15.24
C ALA A 147 8.19 4.15 16.16
N ASP A 148 7.61 5.24 15.66
CA ASP A 148 6.60 6.00 16.40
C ASP A 148 5.34 5.16 16.67
N LEU A 149 4.85 4.43 15.66
CA LEU A 149 3.68 3.55 15.81
C LEU A 149 3.94 2.40 16.77
N LEU A 150 5.15 1.84 16.82
CA LEU A 150 5.51 0.81 17.80
C LEU A 150 5.54 1.34 19.24
N VAL A 151 5.90 2.62 19.42
CA VAL A 151 5.78 3.29 20.73
C VAL A 151 4.31 3.51 21.07
N SER A 152 3.50 4.05 20.14
CA SER A 152 2.07 4.26 20.38
C SER A 152 1.29 2.96 20.60
N SER A 153 1.65 1.89 19.90
CA SER A 153 1.10 0.54 20.10
C SER A 153 1.23 0.10 21.55
N GLN A 154 2.36 0.40 22.20
CA GLN A 154 2.62 0.03 23.59
C GLN A 154 1.93 0.95 24.62
N ASN A 155 1.47 2.12 24.19
CA ASN A 155 0.84 3.12 25.04
C ASN A 155 -0.71 3.09 24.94
N ALA A 156 -1.28 1.91 24.66
CA ALA A 156 -2.71 1.67 24.59
C ALA A 156 -3.44 2.64 23.64
N PRO A 157 -3.26 2.48 22.31
CA PRO A 157 -3.89 3.36 21.33
C PRO A 157 -5.42 3.31 21.44
N THR A 158 -6.08 4.36 20.98
CA THR A 158 -7.54 4.36 20.88
C THR A 158 -7.96 3.42 19.76
N VAL A 159 -8.89 2.51 20.02
CA VAL A 159 -9.44 1.61 19.01
C VAL A 159 -10.90 1.96 18.77
N GLU A 160 -11.20 2.41 17.56
CA GLU A 160 -12.54 2.72 17.08
C GLU A 160 -13.13 1.48 16.40
N ALA A 161 -14.21 0.94 16.96
CA ALA A 161 -14.91 -0.24 16.47
C ALA A 161 -16.35 0.11 16.06
N GLU A 162 -16.89 -0.55 15.04
CA GLU A 162 -18.29 -0.36 14.60
C GLU A 162 -19.26 -1.32 15.29
N HIS A 163 -18.78 -2.47 15.79
CA HIS A 163 -19.58 -3.46 16.50
C HIS A 163 -19.43 -3.38 18.02
N GLU A 164 -20.53 -3.61 18.75
CA GLU A 164 -20.60 -3.46 20.22
C GLU A 164 -19.71 -4.47 20.95
N ASP A 165 -19.58 -5.69 20.43
CA ASP A 165 -18.72 -6.73 20.98
C ASP A 165 -17.23 -6.40 20.85
N GLN A 166 -16.81 -5.91 19.68
CA GLN A 166 -15.46 -5.39 19.44
C GLN A 166 -15.17 -4.21 20.38
N GLN A 167 -16.09 -3.24 20.45
CA GLN A 167 -15.92 -2.06 21.31
C GLN A 167 -15.75 -2.47 22.77
N LYS A 168 -16.57 -3.41 23.26
CA LYS A 168 -16.49 -3.90 24.63
C LYS A 168 -15.13 -4.52 24.95
N PHE A 169 -14.58 -5.34 24.05
CA PHE A 169 -13.25 -5.92 24.25
C PHE A 169 -12.18 -4.83 24.44
N PHE A 170 -12.15 -3.81 23.58
CA PHE A 170 -11.17 -2.72 23.69
C PHE A 170 -11.49 -1.72 24.81
N GLU A 171 -12.70 -1.74 25.39
CA GLU A 171 -13.02 -1.04 26.63
C GLU A 171 -12.44 -1.73 27.86
N ASP A 172 -12.47 -3.06 27.88
CA ASP A 172 -11.94 -3.89 28.97
C ASP A 172 -10.42 -4.11 28.84
N PHE A 173 -9.87 -4.09 27.62
CA PHE A 173 -8.45 -4.21 27.34
C PHE A 173 -7.80 -2.84 27.10
N ARG A 174 -6.88 -2.43 28.00
CA ARG A 174 -6.08 -1.19 27.90
C ARG A 174 -4.59 -1.45 27.70
N GLY A 175 -4.24 -2.59 27.13
CA GLY A 175 -2.86 -2.99 26.87
C GLY A 175 -2.39 -2.64 25.46
N PRO A 176 -1.22 -3.15 25.05
CA PRO A 176 -0.69 -2.89 23.72
C PRO A 176 -1.50 -3.50 22.59
N VAL A 177 -1.73 -2.72 21.52
CA VAL A 177 -2.46 -3.12 20.31
C VAL A 177 -1.60 -2.84 19.09
N PHE A 178 -1.51 -3.81 18.19
CA PHE A 178 -0.71 -3.77 16.97
C PHE A 178 -1.57 -4.06 15.74
N VAL A 179 -1.26 -3.39 14.63
CA VAL A 179 -1.80 -3.69 13.30
C VAL A 179 -0.69 -4.35 12.49
N LEU A 180 -0.86 -5.63 12.11
CA LEU A 180 0.19 -6.41 11.45
C LEU A 180 -0.23 -6.91 10.06
N ASP A 181 0.73 -6.99 9.13
CA ASP A 181 0.53 -7.63 7.83
C ASP A 181 0.51 -9.16 7.95
N GLU A 182 0.30 -9.85 6.83
CA GLU A 182 0.29 -11.32 6.74
C GLU A 182 1.61 -11.99 7.16
N ASN A 183 2.70 -11.23 7.24
CA ASN A 183 4.03 -11.69 7.65
C ASN A 183 4.37 -11.24 9.08
N ALA A 184 3.37 -10.81 9.87
CA ALA A 184 3.53 -10.30 11.23
C ALA A 184 4.44 -9.07 11.36
N ARG A 185 4.51 -8.23 10.31
CA ARG A 185 5.22 -6.95 10.34
C ARG A 185 4.24 -5.81 10.62
N PRO A 186 4.61 -4.78 11.39
CA PRO A 186 3.66 -3.72 11.69
C PRO A 186 3.34 -2.86 10.46
N CYS A 187 2.06 -2.53 10.31
CA CYS A 187 1.55 -1.71 9.21
C CYS A 187 1.68 -0.21 9.50
N PRO A 188 2.03 0.63 8.51
CA PRO A 188 2.02 2.08 8.66
C PRO A 188 0.58 2.65 8.62
N VAL A 189 0.45 3.97 8.76
CA VAL A 189 -0.84 4.67 8.75
C VAL A 189 -1.58 4.44 7.42
N GLY A 190 -2.87 4.09 7.53
CA GLY A 190 -3.77 3.86 6.41
C GLY A 190 -3.57 2.53 5.67
N VAL A 191 -2.68 1.65 6.14
CA VAL A 191 -2.51 0.30 5.60
C VAL A 191 -3.24 -0.71 6.49
N PRO A 192 -4.26 -1.42 5.96
CA PRO A 192 -4.95 -2.46 6.69
C PRO A 192 -4.04 -3.61 7.11
N GLY A 193 -4.32 -4.18 8.27
CA GLY A 193 -3.66 -5.37 8.80
C GLY A 193 -4.50 -6.04 9.89
N HIS A 194 -4.08 -7.22 10.30
CA HIS A 194 -4.70 -7.99 11.37
C HIS A 194 -4.39 -7.38 12.73
N ILE A 195 -5.43 -7.22 13.55
CA ILE A 195 -5.29 -6.68 14.90
C ILE A 195 -4.77 -7.76 15.83
N HIS A 196 -3.71 -7.40 16.56
CA HIS A 196 -3.11 -8.22 17.59
C HIS A 196 -3.01 -7.43 18.88
N VAL A 197 -3.22 -8.11 20.00
CA VAL A 197 -3.00 -7.56 21.34
C VAL A 197 -1.82 -8.26 22.00
N ALA A 198 -1.06 -7.54 22.82
CA ALA A 198 0.08 -8.12 23.51
C ALA A 198 -0.20 -8.31 25.01
N ALA A 199 0.16 -9.49 25.52
CA ALA A 199 0.04 -9.85 26.93
C ALA A 199 1.11 -10.89 27.30
N ASP A 200 1.35 -11.11 28.60
CA ASP A 200 2.27 -12.15 29.07
C ASP A 200 1.62 -13.55 29.02
N SER A 201 0.30 -13.60 29.14
CA SER A 201 -0.51 -14.80 28.94
C SER A 201 -1.87 -14.44 28.36
N VAL A 202 -2.47 -15.36 27.61
CA VAL A 202 -3.87 -15.24 27.17
C VAL A 202 -4.85 -15.07 28.35
N SER A 203 -4.49 -15.56 29.54
CA SER A 203 -5.30 -15.39 30.76
C SER A 203 -5.32 -13.95 31.30
N ASP A 204 -4.45 -13.08 30.80
CA ASP A 204 -4.43 -11.64 31.13
C ASP A 204 -5.35 -10.81 30.22
N LEU A 205 -5.92 -11.43 29.17
CA LEU A 205 -6.84 -10.78 28.24
C LEU A 205 -8.29 -10.92 28.75
N PRO A 206 -9.19 -9.95 28.47
CA PRO A 206 -10.60 -10.02 28.85
C PRO A 206 -11.39 -10.95 27.91
N VAL A 207 -10.96 -12.22 27.83
CA VAL A 207 -11.54 -13.24 26.95
C VAL A 207 -11.74 -14.56 27.69
N ASP A 208 -12.82 -15.26 27.31
CA ASP A 208 -13.25 -16.48 27.96
C ASP A 208 -13.50 -17.58 26.91
N GLY A 209 -13.56 -18.83 27.37
CA GLY A 209 -14.12 -19.94 26.59
C GLY A 209 -13.35 -20.27 25.32
N GLU A 210 -14.08 -20.56 24.24
CA GLU A 210 -13.51 -21.00 22.95
C GLU A 210 -12.71 -19.89 22.25
N TRP A 211 -13.10 -18.62 22.41
CA TRP A 211 -12.39 -17.51 21.78
C TRP A 211 -10.98 -17.32 22.36
N GLY A 212 -10.85 -17.36 23.70
CA GLY A 212 -9.53 -17.32 24.35
C GLY A 212 -8.64 -18.50 23.97
N GLN A 213 -9.20 -19.70 23.81
CA GLN A 213 -8.45 -20.86 23.32
C GLN A 213 -7.96 -20.64 21.88
N TRP A 214 -8.81 -20.13 21.00
CA TRP A 214 -8.44 -19.80 19.63
C TRP A 214 -7.35 -18.73 19.56
N MET A 215 -7.43 -17.68 20.38
CA MET A 215 -6.37 -16.66 20.48
C MET A 215 -5.04 -17.28 20.90
N ALA A 216 -5.05 -18.17 21.90
CA ALA A 216 -3.85 -18.87 22.38
C ALA A 216 -3.23 -19.79 21.32
N GLU A 217 -4.05 -20.46 20.51
CA GLU A 217 -3.58 -21.29 19.40
C GLU A 217 -2.97 -20.45 18.27
N GLY A 218 -3.46 -19.23 18.06
CA GLY A 218 -2.97 -18.26 17.08
C GLY A 218 -1.82 -17.38 17.56
N GLU A 219 -1.28 -17.63 18.75
CA GLU A 219 -0.21 -16.83 19.34
C GLU A 219 1.05 -16.77 18.47
N ILE A 220 1.63 -15.57 18.35
CA ILE A 220 2.90 -15.35 17.66
C ILE A 220 3.88 -14.57 18.54
N GLN A 221 5.17 -14.68 18.22
CA GLN A 221 6.20 -13.83 18.83
C GLN A 221 6.45 -12.58 17.97
N PRO A 222 6.59 -11.39 18.58
CA PRO A 222 6.86 -10.17 17.83
C PRO A 222 8.24 -10.23 17.17
N GLY A 223 8.30 -9.94 15.87
CA GLY A 223 9.54 -9.75 15.12
C GLY A 223 10.20 -8.38 15.33
N PHE A 224 9.71 -7.60 16.29
CA PHE A 224 10.06 -6.22 16.57
C PHE A 224 10.12 -5.98 18.09
N PRO A 225 10.71 -4.86 18.57
CA PRO A 225 10.73 -4.54 19.99
C PRO A 225 9.32 -4.45 20.58
N SER A 226 9.04 -5.24 21.62
CA SER A 226 7.75 -5.28 22.32
C SER A 226 7.97 -5.51 23.81
N ALA A 227 7.14 -4.90 24.66
CA ALA A 227 7.13 -5.13 26.10
C ALA A 227 6.73 -6.57 26.49
N HIS A 228 5.88 -7.20 25.68
CA HIS A 228 5.40 -8.57 25.89
C HIS A 228 5.95 -9.52 24.83
N ARG A 229 6.12 -10.79 25.21
CA ARG A 229 6.65 -11.85 24.33
C ARG A 229 5.61 -12.45 23.40
N HIS A 230 4.34 -12.26 23.70
CA HIS A 230 3.23 -12.93 23.01
C HIS A 230 2.29 -11.88 22.43
N LEU A 231 1.96 -12.07 21.15
CA LEU A 231 0.91 -11.35 20.46
C LEU A 231 -0.21 -12.33 20.15
N TYR A 232 -1.43 -11.94 20.47
CA TYR A 232 -2.63 -12.74 20.29
C TYR A 232 -3.52 -12.09 19.21
N PRO A 233 -3.91 -12.82 18.15
CA PRO A 233 -4.79 -12.29 17.12
C PRO A 233 -6.19 -12.08 17.69
N THR A 234 -6.84 -10.95 17.40
CA THR A 234 -8.24 -10.75 17.82
C THR A 234 -9.25 -11.36 16.84
N GLY A 235 -8.81 -11.57 15.60
CA GLY A 235 -9.67 -11.96 14.47
C GLY A 235 -10.13 -10.76 13.64
N ASP A 236 -9.91 -9.54 14.12
CA ASP A 236 -10.29 -8.32 13.42
C ASP A 236 -9.21 -7.86 12.43
N VAL A 237 -9.65 -7.10 11.44
CA VAL A 237 -8.77 -6.31 10.57
C VAL A 237 -8.98 -4.85 10.92
N GLY A 238 -7.90 -4.06 10.93
CA GLY A 238 -7.97 -2.63 11.17
C GLY A 238 -6.80 -1.90 10.55
N MET A 239 -6.77 -0.59 10.71
CA MET A 239 -5.66 0.25 10.27
C MET A 239 -5.44 1.42 11.21
N TRP A 240 -4.20 1.86 11.32
CA TRP A 240 -3.88 3.14 11.94
C TRP A 240 -4.52 4.28 11.14
N THR A 241 -5.30 5.14 11.80
CA THR A 241 -5.84 6.38 11.20
C THR A 241 -4.98 7.59 11.53
N SER A 242 -4.24 7.50 12.64
CA SER A 242 -3.25 8.46 13.11
C SER A 242 -2.22 7.74 13.96
N ARG A 243 -1.31 8.48 14.60
CA ARG A 243 -0.28 7.89 15.46
C ARG A 243 -0.86 7.13 16.67
N ASP A 244 -2.00 7.58 17.20
CA ASP A 244 -2.54 7.06 18.47
C ASP A 244 -3.96 6.49 18.34
N SER A 245 -4.48 6.36 17.11
CA SER A 245 -5.82 5.80 16.84
C SER A 245 -5.78 4.75 15.74
N ILE A 246 -6.49 3.66 15.99
CA ILE A 246 -6.75 2.54 15.10
C ILE A 246 -8.25 2.51 14.82
N LYS A 247 -8.62 2.29 13.57
CA LYS A 247 -10.00 1.97 13.18
C LYS A 247 -10.10 0.51 12.76
N LEU A 248 -11.06 -0.23 13.33
CA LEU A 248 -11.42 -1.56 12.85
C LEU A 248 -12.21 -1.47 11.53
N LEU A 249 -12.01 -2.46 10.67
CA LEU A 249 -12.65 -2.58 9.36
C LEU A 249 -13.61 -3.78 9.39
N ASP A 250 -14.74 -3.61 8.71
CA ASP A 250 -15.76 -4.64 8.49
C ASP A 250 -15.39 -5.64 7.37
#